data_AF-A0A182QND2-F1
#
_entry.id   AF-A0A182QND2-F1
#
_cell.length_a   1.000
_cell.length_b   1.000
_cell.length_c   1.000
_cell.angle_alpha   90.00
_cell.angle_beta   90.00
_cell.angle_gamma   90.00
#
_symmetry.space_group_name_H-M   'P 1'
#
loop_
_entity.id
_entity.type
_entity.pdbx_description
1 polymer ?
#
loop_
_entity_poly.entity_id
_entity_poly.type
_entity_poly.pdbx_seq_one_letter_code
_entity_poly.pdbx_strand_id
1 'polypeptide(L)'
;MSLTLVSANGGNDGGGGGGGAYQLQLFWKIYLPTLAGLILYNEYLIHIYHSFQWAELQCETDSCVKILFVADPQILGNTFDRKLYWPLANFDSDRHLKRTYKRAVQHTTPDVICFLGDLMDEGSVANDVQFADYFTRFVNIFTQPTANTVMFYIPGDNDIGGEGLEAIKSDRVLRFKQYFNEQDELTVESIVRFVNVNRISMTIPENSAPSQEPGQEGQTPLPYTVLLSHLPILRWTDPFTYKVIDDLQPNVIFSAHEHKSLHVKTHRNRLSQGVTYVPLNTQRANRHEVLEFNLDYLKDTRELLEFVVPTCSYRMGEMKIGYGYAMFDGDKLRYTVLWTSQRFYQLAAYSMLIIPLKLVCGQIWCGILKRYWCCCRKRNRNYLPLPLA
;
A
#
# COMPACT_ATOMS: atom_id res chain seq x y z
N MET A 1 64.21 65.21 11.36
CA MET A 1 64.10 66.37 10.46
C MET A 1 63.34 65.89 9.23
N SER A 2 62.17 66.49 8.97
CA SER A 2 61.51 66.72 7.66
C SER A 2 61.40 65.58 6.63
N LEU A 3 60.35 65.41 5.82
CA LEU A 3 58.99 65.96 5.72
C LEU A 3 58.29 65.09 4.63
N THR A 4 56.97 65.10 4.67
CA THR A 4 55.97 64.46 3.81
C THR A 4 56.12 64.74 2.31
N LEU A 5 55.67 63.82 1.45
CA LEU A 5 54.79 64.16 0.31
C LEU A 5 53.98 62.95 -0.20
N VAL A 6 52.69 63.22 -0.31
CA VAL A 6 51.59 62.37 -0.80
C VAL A 6 51.62 62.32 -2.33
N SER A 7 51.29 61.17 -2.92
CA SER A 7 50.47 61.15 -4.14
C SER A 7 49.68 59.85 -4.24
N ALA A 8 48.37 60.02 -4.44
CA ALA A 8 47.40 58.96 -4.63
C ALA A 8 47.49 58.40 -6.06
N ASN A 9 47.19 57.10 -6.20
CA ASN A 9 46.54 56.62 -7.40
C ASN A 9 45.63 55.45 -7.04
N GLY A 10 44.33 55.66 -7.22
CA GLY A 10 43.32 54.61 -7.16
C GLY A 10 43.31 53.81 -8.45
N GLY A 11 43.20 52.49 -8.29
CA GLY A 11 42.89 51.54 -9.35
C GLY A 11 42.00 50.46 -8.74
N ASN A 12 40.69 50.70 -8.75
CA ASN A 12 39.70 49.74 -8.31
C ASN A 12 39.30 48.89 -9.52
N ASP A 13 40.02 47.79 -9.76
CA ASP A 13 39.70 46.81 -10.77
C ASP A 13 38.87 45.65 -10.17
N GLY A 14 37.61 45.54 -10.63
CA GLY A 14 37.08 44.27 -11.14
C GLY A 14 36.80 43.10 -10.19
N GLY A 15 36.37 43.32 -8.94
CA GLY A 15 35.92 42.24 -8.05
C GLY A 15 34.44 41.87 -8.21
N GLY A 16 34.07 41.05 -9.21
CA GLY A 16 32.65 40.69 -9.43
C GLY A 16 32.33 39.26 -9.89
N GLY A 17 33.32 38.43 -10.22
CA GLY A 17 33.08 37.13 -10.88
C GLY A 17 33.14 35.87 -9.98
N GLY A 18 33.80 35.93 -8.81
CA GLY A 18 34.17 34.73 -8.05
C GLY A 18 33.13 34.20 -7.06
N GLY A 19 32.32 35.08 -6.45
CA GLY A 19 31.43 34.70 -5.34
C GLY A 19 30.27 33.78 -5.76
N GLY A 20 29.66 34.02 -6.93
CA GLY A 20 28.52 33.24 -7.40
C GLY A 20 28.88 31.81 -7.82
N ALA A 21 30.06 31.61 -8.41
CA ALA A 21 30.54 30.28 -8.80
C ALA A 21 30.84 29.43 -7.56
N TYR A 22 31.46 30.02 -6.53
CA TYR A 22 31.73 29.35 -5.26
C TYR A 22 30.44 28.96 -4.50
N GLN A 23 29.45 29.86 -4.46
CA GLN A 23 28.15 29.59 -3.83
C GLN A 23 27.41 28.44 -4.52
N LEU A 24 27.41 28.40 -5.86
CA LEU A 24 26.79 27.32 -6.62
C LEU A 24 27.51 25.98 -6.41
N GLN A 25 28.85 25.99 -6.37
CA GLN A 25 29.62 24.78 -6.06
C GLN A 25 29.34 24.25 -4.64
N LEU A 26 29.26 25.14 -3.66
CA LEU A 26 28.94 24.77 -2.27
C LEU A 26 27.51 24.21 -2.16
N PHE A 27 26.53 24.81 -2.87
CA PHE A 27 25.17 24.29 -2.93
C PHE A 27 25.14 22.83 -3.39
N TRP A 28 25.78 22.50 -4.52
CA TRP A 28 25.79 21.13 -5.04
C TRP A 28 26.54 20.15 -4.12
N LYS A 29 27.61 20.60 -3.45
CA LYS A 29 28.34 19.79 -2.47
C LYS A 29 27.50 19.41 -1.25
N ILE A 30 26.49 20.20 -0.89
CA ILE A 30 25.57 19.90 0.22
C ILE A 30 24.33 19.16 -0.31
N TYR A 31 23.72 19.71 -1.36
CA TYR A 31 22.45 19.23 -1.90
C TYR A 31 22.52 17.77 -2.38
N LEU A 32 23.58 17.39 -3.11
CA LEU A 32 23.68 16.04 -3.68
C LEU A 32 23.85 14.97 -2.58
N PRO A 33 24.75 15.10 -1.58
CA PRO A 33 24.79 14.17 -0.45
C PRO A 33 23.50 14.13 0.36
N THR A 34 22.85 15.28 0.61
CA THR A 34 21.56 15.30 1.31
C THR A 34 20.47 14.56 0.54
N LEU A 35 20.38 14.77 -0.78
CA LEU A 35 19.44 14.04 -1.63
C LEU A 35 19.74 12.55 -1.64
N ALA A 36 21.01 12.15 -1.75
CA ALA A 36 21.42 10.76 -1.72
C ALA A 36 21.08 10.09 -0.36
N GLY A 37 21.36 10.77 0.75
CA GLY A 37 21.01 10.32 2.09
C GLY A 37 19.50 10.19 2.28
N LEU A 38 18.72 11.16 1.79
CA LEU A 38 17.25 11.10 1.83
C LEU A 38 16.72 9.92 1.01
N ILE A 39 17.25 9.69 -0.19
CA ILE A 39 16.90 8.53 -1.02
C ILE A 39 17.24 7.23 -0.29
N LEU A 40 18.45 7.11 0.27
CA LEU A 40 18.84 5.91 1.02
C LEU A 40 17.88 5.64 2.20
N TYR A 41 17.55 6.69 2.96
CA TYR A 41 16.66 6.57 4.10
C TYR A 41 15.23 6.22 3.71
N ASN A 42 14.61 7.05 2.85
CA ASN A 42 13.20 6.93 2.46
C ASN A 42 12.91 5.67 1.63
N GLU A 43 13.89 5.20 0.86
CA GLU A 43 13.68 4.09 -0.07
C GLU A 43 14.19 2.74 0.45
N TYR A 44 14.98 2.73 1.53
CA TYR A 44 15.58 1.50 2.04
C TYR A 44 15.54 1.40 3.56
N LEU A 45 16.21 2.32 4.27
CA LEU A 45 16.45 2.16 5.72
C LEU A 45 15.16 2.17 6.54
N ILE A 46 14.20 3.03 6.19
CA ILE A 46 12.94 3.14 6.92
C ILE A 46 12.10 1.85 6.87
N HIS A 47 12.10 1.15 5.73
CA HIS A 47 11.36 -0.11 5.60
C HIS A 47 11.99 -1.21 6.44
N ILE A 48 13.32 -1.22 6.54
CA ILE A 48 14.08 -2.13 7.41
C ILE A 48 13.80 -1.82 8.88
N TYR A 49 13.83 -0.53 9.24
CA TYR A 49 13.56 -0.10 10.61
C TYR A 49 12.18 -0.56 11.09
N HIS A 50 11.14 -0.38 10.26
CA HIS A 50 9.79 -0.83 10.63
C HIS A 50 9.67 -2.35 10.71
N SER A 51 10.34 -3.11 9.84
CA SER A 51 10.28 -4.58 9.91
C SER A 51 10.86 -5.13 11.22
N PHE A 52 11.87 -4.46 11.81
CA PHE A 52 12.41 -4.88 13.11
C PHE A 52 11.47 -4.63 14.29
N GLN A 53 10.39 -3.86 14.10
CA GLN A 53 9.41 -3.59 15.14
C GLN A 53 8.24 -4.58 15.10
N TRP A 54 8.11 -5.38 14.04
CA TRP A 54 7.02 -6.32 13.89
C TRP A 54 7.14 -7.47 14.88
N ALA A 55 6.00 -7.87 15.44
CA ALA A 55 5.94 -9.04 16.29
C ALA A 55 6.22 -10.31 15.48
N GLU A 56 6.95 -11.23 16.08
CA GLU A 56 7.23 -12.54 15.52
C GLU A 56 6.21 -13.54 16.08
N LEU A 57 5.57 -14.31 15.20
CA LEU A 57 4.66 -15.38 15.58
C LEU A 57 5.43 -16.69 15.44
N GLN A 58 5.70 -17.35 16.57
CA GLN A 58 6.40 -18.63 16.61
C GLN A 58 5.37 -19.76 16.65
N CYS A 59 5.60 -20.77 15.81
CA CYS A 59 4.85 -22.01 15.84
C CYS A 59 5.23 -22.83 17.08
N GLU A 60 4.23 -23.24 17.83
CA GLU A 60 4.33 -24.14 18.98
C GLU A 60 4.23 -25.61 18.53
N THR A 61 3.49 -25.88 17.45
CA THR A 61 3.40 -27.21 16.84
C THR A 61 4.03 -27.26 15.44
N ASP A 62 4.33 -28.49 14.98
CA ASP A 62 4.87 -28.75 13.64
C ASP A 62 3.85 -28.50 12.51
N SER A 63 2.58 -28.24 12.86
CA SER A 63 1.45 -28.14 11.94
C SER A 63 0.85 -26.73 11.88
N CYS A 64 1.62 -25.69 12.22
CA CYS A 64 1.14 -24.32 12.13
C CYS A 64 0.95 -23.86 10.67
N VAL A 65 -0.01 -22.96 10.44
CA VAL A 65 -0.24 -22.32 9.14
C VAL A 65 -0.11 -20.81 9.29
N LYS A 66 0.84 -20.21 8.56
CA LYS A 66 1.10 -18.77 8.54
C LYS A 66 0.48 -18.12 7.31
N ILE A 67 -0.31 -17.08 7.55
CA ILE A 67 -1.11 -16.43 6.51
C ILE A 67 -0.78 -14.95 6.47
N LEU A 68 -0.32 -14.48 5.31
CA LEU A 68 -0.14 -13.06 5.04
C LEU A 68 -1.35 -12.52 4.27
N PHE A 69 -1.96 -11.43 4.77
CA PHE A 69 -3.06 -10.76 4.10
C PHE A 69 -2.60 -9.50 3.40
N VAL A 70 -2.94 -9.38 2.11
CA VAL A 70 -2.70 -8.21 1.26
C VAL A 70 -4.07 -7.63 0.89
N ALA A 71 -4.42 -6.49 1.47
CA ALA A 71 -5.70 -5.82 1.20
C ALA A 71 -5.49 -4.52 0.43
N ASP A 72 -6.41 -4.24 -0.49
CA ASP A 72 -6.52 -3.00 -1.27
C ASP A 72 -5.17 -2.48 -1.82
N PRO A 73 -4.35 -3.32 -2.51
CA PRO A 73 -3.11 -2.81 -3.08
C PRO A 73 -3.37 -1.74 -4.15
N GLN A 74 -4.52 -1.82 -4.84
CA GLN A 74 -5.03 -0.86 -5.83
C GLN A 74 -3.91 -0.30 -6.69
N ILE A 75 -3.26 -1.19 -7.44
CA ILE A 75 -2.23 -0.74 -8.37
C ILE A 75 -2.89 0.24 -9.35
N LEU A 76 -2.28 1.40 -9.50
CA LEU A 76 -2.90 2.49 -10.24
C LEU A 76 -3.06 2.11 -11.72
N GLY A 77 -4.21 2.47 -12.29
CA GLY A 77 -4.45 2.40 -13.73
C GLY A 77 -4.03 3.67 -14.46
N ASN A 78 -4.38 3.78 -15.73
CA ASN A 78 -4.04 4.90 -16.63
C ASN A 78 -5.26 5.49 -17.36
N THR A 79 -6.47 5.12 -16.96
CA THR A 79 -7.72 5.57 -17.59
C THR A 79 -8.12 6.94 -17.06
N PHE A 80 -8.12 7.12 -15.74
CA PHE A 80 -8.64 8.31 -15.08
C PHE A 80 -7.55 9.36 -14.79
N ASP A 81 -6.35 8.96 -14.37
CA ASP A 81 -5.27 9.91 -14.11
C ASP A 81 -4.51 10.28 -15.40
N ARG A 82 -4.92 11.41 -16.00
CA ARG A 82 -4.31 11.97 -17.22
C ARG A 82 -3.22 13.00 -16.95
N LYS A 83 -2.76 13.12 -15.71
CA LYS A 83 -1.77 14.14 -15.34
C LYS A 83 -0.38 13.74 -15.86
N LEU A 84 0.45 14.74 -16.16
CA LEU A 84 1.81 14.52 -16.67
C LEU A 84 2.68 13.64 -15.76
N TYR A 85 2.42 13.65 -14.46
CA TYR A 85 3.18 12.89 -13.46
C TYR A 85 2.62 11.49 -13.18
N TRP A 86 1.54 11.08 -13.85
CA TRP A 86 0.94 9.75 -13.70
C TRP A 86 1.97 8.59 -13.80
N PRO A 87 2.93 8.56 -14.76
CA PRO A 87 3.90 7.46 -14.83
C PRO A 87 4.80 7.39 -13.59
N LEU A 88 5.20 8.56 -13.06
CA LEU A 88 5.98 8.64 -11.83
C LEU A 88 5.16 8.17 -10.62
N ALA A 89 3.87 8.51 -10.61
CA ALA A 89 2.94 8.06 -9.60
C ALA A 89 2.80 6.52 -9.57
N ASN A 90 2.71 5.87 -10.73
CA ASN A 90 2.69 4.40 -10.83
C ASN A 90 4.01 3.81 -10.37
N PHE A 91 5.13 4.33 -10.88
CA PHE A 91 6.47 3.87 -10.51
C PHE A 91 6.71 3.95 -8.99
N ASP A 92 6.31 5.05 -8.36
CA ASP A 92 6.44 5.23 -6.91
C ASP A 92 5.60 4.22 -6.13
N SER A 93 4.33 4.08 -6.51
CA SER A 93 3.38 3.18 -5.87
C SER A 93 3.83 1.72 -5.97
N ASP A 94 4.13 1.25 -7.18
CA ASP A 94 4.56 -0.11 -7.46
C ASP A 94 5.84 -0.46 -6.71
N ARG A 95 6.81 0.48 -6.69
CA ARG A 95 8.08 0.29 -6.00
C ARG A 95 7.90 0.29 -4.48
N HIS A 96 7.00 1.10 -3.95
CA HIS A 96 6.69 1.11 -2.53
C HIS A 96 6.05 -0.22 -2.10
N LEU A 97 4.98 -0.63 -2.79
CA LEU A 97 4.30 -1.91 -2.56
C LEU A 97 5.27 -3.08 -2.66
N LYS A 98 6.07 -3.16 -3.73
CA LYS A 98 7.03 -4.26 -3.93
C LYS A 98 8.02 -4.39 -2.79
N ARG A 99 8.47 -3.26 -2.22
CA ARG A 99 9.40 -3.28 -1.10
C ARG A 99 8.75 -3.68 0.21
N THR A 100 7.60 -3.10 0.52
CA THR A 100 6.92 -3.40 1.78
C THR A 100 6.40 -4.83 1.78
N TYR A 101 5.87 -5.32 0.66
CA TYR A 101 5.48 -6.71 0.45
C TYR A 101 6.68 -7.65 0.62
N LYS A 102 7.81 -7.36 -0.04
CA LYS A 102 9.02 -8.18 0.12
C LYS A 102 9.45 -8.28 1.59
N ARG A 103 9.35 -7.19 2.36
CA ARG A 103 9.67 -7.22 3.80
C ARG A 103 8.66 -8.05 4.59
N ALA A 104 7.37 -7.88 4.33
CA ALA A 104 6.32 -8.66 4.99
C ALA A 104 6.48 -10.17 4.74
N VAL A 105 6.74 -10.57 3.49
CA VAL A 105 7.04 -11.95 3.12
C VAL A 105 8.30 -12.48 3.80
N GLN A 106 9.38 -11.69 3.84
CA GLN A 106 10.62 -12.09 4.52
C GLN A 106 10.44 -12.28 6.03
N HIS A 107 9.60 -11.46 6.65
CA HIS A 107 9.30 -11.53 8.07
C HIS A 107 8.39 -12.71 8.42
N THR A 108 7.36 -12.94 7.61
CA THR A 108 6.32 -13.91 7.92
C THR A 108 6.63 -15.30 7.40
N THR A 109 7.39 -15.45 6.30
CA THR A 109 7.60 -16.74 5.62
C THR A 109 6.27 -17.51 5.44
N PRO A 110 5.29 -16.92 4.74
CA PRO A 110 3.91 -17.39 4.78
C PRO A 110 3.71 -18.66 3.94
N ASP A 111 2.84 -19.54 4.44
CA ASP A 111 2.36 -20.72 3.72
C ASP A 111 1.24 -20.32 2.74
N VAL A 112 0.44 -19.33 3.12
CA VAL A 112 -0.65 -18.77 2.30
C VAL A 112 -0.57 -17.25 2.25
N ILE A 113 -0.78 -16.68 1.07
CA ILE A 113 -0.97 -15.24 0.88
C ILE A 113 -2.38 -15.01 0.33
N CYS A 114 -3.21 -14.33 1.13
CA CYS A 114 -4.57 -14.00 0.76
C CYS A 114 -4.65 -12.55 0.28
N PHE A 115 -5.13 -12.34 -0.95
CA PHE A 115 -5.36 -11.04 -1.56
C PHE A 115 -6.83 -10.68 -1.46
N LEU A 116 -7.17 -9.69 -0.65
CA LEU A 116 -8.53 -9.40 -0.19
C LEU A 116 -9.26 -8.35 -1.06
N GLY A 117 -9.14 -8.48 -2.38
CA GLY A 117 -9.80 -7.60 -3.34
C GLY A 117 -9.16 -6.23 -3.51
N ASP A 118 -9.72 -5.48 -4.45
CA ASP A 118 -9.22 -4.20 -4.94
C ASP A 118 -7.75 -4.29 -5.36
N LEU A 119 -7.48 -5.30 -6.18
CA LEU A 119 -6.14 -5.60 -6.66
C LEU A 119 -5.66 -4.51 -7.62
N MET A 120 -6.56 -4.05 -8.48
CA MET A 120 -6.37 -2.96 -9.42
C MET A 120 -7.32 -1.81 -9.09
N ASP A 121 -6.84 -0.57 -9.22
CA ASP A 121 -7.66 0.64 -9.03
C ASP A 121 -8.72 0.83 -10.13
N GLU A 122 -8.49 0.26 -11.31
CA GLU A 122 -9.33 0.44 -12.50
C GLU A 122 -9.69 -0.90 -13.17
N GLY A 123 -9.69 -2.01 -12.45
CA GLY A 123 -9.90 -3.35 -13.01
C GLY A 123 -11.26 -3.51 -13.72
N SER A 124 -12.30 -2.89 -13.17
CA SER A 124 -13.66 -2.92 -13.70
C SER A 124 -13.80 -2.15 -15.02
N VAL A 125 -13.05 -1.07 -15.20
CA VAL A 125 -13.16 -0.18 -16.38
C VAL A 125 -12.09 -0.41 -17.44
N ALA A 126 -11.03 -1.14 -17.10
CA ALA A 126 -9.95 -1.46 -18.03
C ALA A 126 -10.43 -2.25 -19.24
N ASN A 127 -9.93 -1.88 -20.43
CA ASN A 127 -9.96 -2.77 -21.59
C ASN A 127 -8.92 -3.90 -21.44
N ASP A 128 -8.96 -4.90 -22.32
CA ASP A 128 -8.12 -6.10 -22.18
C ASP A 128 -6.62 -5.82 -22.22
N VAL A 129 -6.18 -4.83 -23.01
CA VAL A 129 -4.77 -4.43 -23.07
C VAL A 129 -4.35 -3.78 -21.76
N GLN A 130 -5.14 -2.84 -21.25
CA GLN A 130 -4.89 -2.21 -19.95
C GLN A 130 -4.88 -3.24 -18.82
N PHE A 131 -5.84 -4.15 -18.80
CA PHE A 131 -5.95 -5.18 -17.76
C PHE A 131 -4.72 -6.10 -17.77
N ALA A 132 -4.26 -6.52 -18.96
CA ALA A 132 -3.04 -7.32 -19.10
C ALA A 132 -1.78 -6.57 -18.62
N ASP A 133 -1.66 -5.28 -18.91
CA ASP A 133 -0.57 -4.43 -18.44
C ASP A 133 -0.60 -4.27 -16.91
N TYR A 134 -1.79 -4.04 -16.35
CA TYR A 134 -1.99 -3.93 -14.90
C TYR A 134 -1.64 -5.26 -14.22
N PHE A 135 -2.14 -6.38 -14.74
CA PHE A 135 -1.82 -7.70 -14.22
C PHE A 135 -0.31 -7.98 -14.25
N THR A 136 0.36 -7.65 -15.35
CA THR A 136 1.82 -7.80 -15.48
C THR A 136 2.56 -7.01 -14.40
N ARG A 137 2.11 -5.79 -14.09
CA ARG A 137 2.67 -5.00 -12.98
C ARG A 137 2.35 -5.64 -11.62
N PHE A 138 1.12 -6.09 -11.42
CA PHE A 138 0.67 -6.74 -10.19
C PHE A 138 1.55 -7.95 -9.84
N VAL A 139 1.73 -8.89 -10.76
CA VAL A 139 2.54 -10.10 -10.52
C VAL A 139 4.03 -9.77 -10.32
N ASN A 140 4.52 -8.68 -10.91
CA ASN A 140 5.87 -8.18 -10.69
C ASN A 140 6.07 -7.55 -9.30
N ILE A 141 5.02 -7.00 -8.70
CA ILE A 141 5.02 -6.42 -7.35
C ILE A 141 4.88 -7.54 -6.31
N PHE A 142 3.87 -8.38 -6.50
CA PHE A 142 3.43 -9.42 -5.57
C PHE A 142 3.89 -10.81 -6.02
N THR A 143 5.20 -10.97 -6.17
CA THR A 143 5.78 -12.24 -6.59
C THR A 143 5.52 -13.33 -5.55
N GLN A 144 5.13 -14.52 -6.01
CA GLN A 144 5.07 -15.71 -5.17
C GLN A 144 6.47 -16.03 -4.61
N PRO A 145 6.64 -16.19 -3.28
CA PRO A 145 7.97 -16.32 -2.69
C PRO A 145 8.60 -17.70 -2.91
N THR A 146 7.81 -18.76 -2.84
CA THR A 146 8.22 -20.15 -3.09
C THR A 146 7.13 -20.87 -3.86
N ALA A 147 7.47 -21.94 -4.57
CA ALA A 147 6.48 -22.74 -5.30
C ALA A 147 5.41 -23.37 -4.40
N ASN A 148 5.70 -23.54 -3.11
CA ASN A 148 4.78 -24.14 -2.13
C ASN A 148 3.87 -23.10 -1.47
N THR A 149 4.20 -21.80 -1.55
CA THR A 149 3.37 -20.75 -0.97
C THR A 149 2.11 -20.60 -1.81
N VAL A 150 0.95 -20.83 -1.21
CA VAL A 150 -0.33 -20.72 -1.92
C VAL A 150 -0.76 -19.26 -2.01
N MET A 151 -1.25 -18.87 -3.19
CA MET A 151 -1.77 -17.53 -3.44
C MET A 151 -3.29 -17.64 -3.64
N PHE A 152 -4.07 -16.99 -2.77
CA PHE A 152 -5.54 -17.02 -2.83
C PHE A 152 -6.06 -15.61 -3.08
N TYR A 153 -6.88 -15.44 -4.12
CA TYR A 153 -7.36 -14.13 -4.59
C TYR A 153 -8.87 -14.07 -4.50
N ILE A 154 -9.40 -12.97 -3.97
CA ILE A 154 -10.82 -12.61 -4.07
C ILE A 154 -10.94 -11.23 -4.74
N PRO A 155 -12.04 -10.93 -5.45
CA PRO A 155 -12.23 -9.64 -6.11
C PRO A 155 -12.76 -8.58 -5.13
N GLY A 156 -12.37 -7.33 -5.38
CA GLY A 156 -13.04 -6.14 -4.82
C GLY A 156 -13.91 -5.44 -5.85
N ASP A 157 -14.56 -4.34 -5.44
CA ASP A 157 -15.47 -3.59 -6.31
C ASP A 157 -14.73 -2.83 -7.41
N ASN A 158 -13.48 -2.41 -7.20
CA ASN A 158 -12.64 -1.85 -8.26
C ASN A 158 -12.17 -2.89 -9.29
N ASP A 159 -12.22 -4.19 -8.95
CA ASP A 159 -11.80 -5.26 -9.85
C ASP A 159 -12.93 -5.68 -10.81
N ILE A 160 -14.17 -5.79 -10.32
CA ILE A 160 -15.30 -6.37 -11.05
C ILE A 160 -16.51 -5.42 -11.23
N GLY A 161 -16.46 -4.24 -10.60
CA GLY A 161 -17.58 -3.31 -10.45
C GLY A 161 -18.37 -3.55 -9.16
N GLY A 162 -19.37 -2.70 -8.91
CA GLY A 162 -20.19 -2.76 -7.69
C GLY A 162 -20.08 -1.51 -6.82
N GLU A 163 -19.13 -0.62 -7.12
CA GLU A 163 -19.02 0.68 -6.45
C GLU A 163 -20.10 1.65 -6.95
N GLY A 164 -20.86 2.25 -6.03
CA GLY A 164 -21.83 3.28 -6.32
C GLY A 164 -22.93 2.83 -7.31
N LEU A 165 -22.88 3.34 -8.54
CA LEU A 165 -23.83 3.00 -9.61
C LEU A 165 -23.24 2.05 -10.66
N GLU A 166 -21.98 1.62 -10.51
CA GLU A 166 -21.37 0.67 -11.43
C GLU A 166 -21.95 -0.73 -11.22
N ALA A 167 -22.59 -1.26 -12.26
CA ALA A 167 -23.06 -2.64 -12.24
C ALA A 167 -21.90 -3.63 -12.35
N ILE A 168 -22.00 -4.72 -11.58
CA ILE A 168 -21.17 -5.91 -11.76
C ILE A 168 -21.51 -6.54 -13.11
N LYS A 169 -20.50 -6.81 -13.95
CA LYS A 169 -20.71 -7.44 -15.25
C LYS A 169 -20.03 -8.80 -15.32
N SER A 170 -20.69 -9.77 -15.97
CA SER A 170 -20.23 -11.14 -16.06
C SER A 170 -18.89 -11.29 -16.77
N ASP A 171 -18.60 -10.46 -17.78
CA ASP A 171 -17.32 -10.44 -18.48
C ASP A 171 -16.16 -10.01 -17.58
N ARG A 172 -16.38 -9.04 -16.68
CA ARG A 172 -15.38 -8.57 -15.71
C ARG A 172 -15.08 -9.61 -14.65
N VAL A 173 -16.13 -10.25 -14.12
CA VAL A 173 -16.00 -11.37 -13.17
C VAL A 173 -15.24 -12.52 -13.81
N LEU A 174 -15.60 -12.91 -15.04
CA LEU A 174 -14.90 -13.98 -15.75
C LEU A 174 -13.43 -13.63 -16.02
N ARG A 175 -13.14 -12.39 -16.42
CA ARG A 175 -11.77 -11.90 -16.63
C ARG A 175 -10.95 -11.97 -15.34
N PHE A 176 -11.50 -11.52 -14.21
CA PHE A 176 -10.83 -11.65 -12.92
C PHE A 176 -10.51 -13.11 -12.58
N LYS A 177 -11.52 -13.99 -12.68
CA LYS A 177 -11.36 -15.44 -12.47
C LYS A 177 -10.22 -16.03 -13.29
N GLN A 178 -10.13 -15.67 -14.57
CA GLN A 178 -9.11 -16.20 -15.48
C GLN A 178 -7.70 -15.70 -15.17
N TYR A 179 -7.53 -14.40 -14.90
CA TYR A 179 -6.20 -13.83 -14.66
C TYR A 179 -5.63 -14.21 -13.29
N PHE A 180 -6.47 -14.21 -12.26
CA PHE A 180 -6.04 -14.49 -10.89
C PHE A 180 -6.22 -15.95 -10.48
N ASN A 181 -6.78 -16.79 -11.35
CA ASN A 181 -7.16 -18.17 -11.02
C ASN A 181 -7.94 -18.22 -9.70
N GLU A 182 -8.99 -17.39 -9.61
CA GLU A 182 -9.83 -17.27 -8.41
C GLU A 182 -10.39 -18.64 -8.04
N GLN A 183 -10.24 -19.00 -6.76
CA GLN A 183 -10.73 -20.25 -6.20
C GLN A 183 -11.94 -19.95 -5.31
N ASP A 184 -12.96 -20.80 -5.39
CA ASP A 184 -14.14 -20.68 -4.52
C ASP A 184 -13.81 -21.16 -3.08
N GLU A 185 -12.98 -22.19 -2.97
CA GLU A 185 -12.48 -22.72 -1.69
C GLU A 185 -11.09 -23.35 -1.83
N LEU A 186 -10.38 -23.46 -0.71
CA LEU A 186 -9.07 -24.12 -0.61
C LEU A 186 -8.84 -24.63 0.81
N THR A 187 -8.39 -25.87 0.96
CA THR A 187 -7.97 -26.42 2.26
C THR A 187 -6.45 -26.56 2.30
N VAL A 188 -5.83 -26.09 3.38
CA VAL A 188 -4.37 -26.09 3.59
C VAL A 188 -4.04 -26.91 4.84
N GLU A 189 -3.08 -27.83 4.70
CA GLU A 189 -2.60 -28.75 5.75
C GLU A 189 -3.69 -29.56 6.47
N SER A 190 -4.89 -29.68 5.86
CA SER A 190 -6.10 -30.24 6.49
C SER A 190 -6.55 -29.53 7.78
N ILE A 191 -6.01 -28.33 8.06
CA ILE A 191 -6.26 -27.56 9.29
C ILE A 191 -7.11 -26.34 9.02
N VAL A 192 -6.87 -25.66 7.89
CA VAL A 192 -7.56 -24.41 7.57
C VAL A 192 -8.23 -24.55 6.21
N ARG A 193 -9.55 -24.31 6.18
CA ARG A 193 -10.35 -24.22 4.95
C ARG A 193 -10.70 -22.77 4.67
N PHE A 194 -10.17 -22.21 3.61
CA PHE A 194 -10.52 -20.90 3.09
C PHE A 194 -11.75 -20.99 2.20
N VAL A 195 -12.68 -20.06 2.37
CA VAL A 195 -13.89 -19.95 1.54
C VAL A 195 -14.04 -18.51 1.08
N ASN A 196 -14.13 -18.33 -0.24
CA ASN A 196 -14.35 -17.04 -0.88
C ASN A 196 -15.84 -16.66 -0.82
N VAL A 197 -16.17 -15.62 -0.06
CA VAL A 197 -17.52 -15.09 0.04
C VAL A 197 -17.56 -13.73 -0.64
N ASN A 198 -18.31 -13.62 -1.73
CA ASN A 198 -18.41 -12.37 -2.46
C ASN A 198 -19.67 -11.62 -2.05
N ARG A 199 -19.49 -10.67 -1.13
CA ARG A 199 -20.58 -9.78 -0.69
C ARG A 199 -21.02 -8.76 -1.75
N ILE A 200 -20.14 -8.39 -2.68
CA ILE A 200 -20.44 -7.42 -3.75
C ILE A 200 -21.53 -8.00 -4.65
N SER A 201 -21.37 -9.27 -5.06
CA SER A 201 -22.37 -10.01 -5.84
C SER A 201 -23.39 -10.80 -5.01
N MET A 202 -23.29 -10.79 -3.68
CA MET A 202 -24.12 -11.57 -2.75
C MET A 202 -24.11 -13.08 -3.04
N THR A 203 -22.93 -13.64 -3.29
CA THR A 203 -22.73 -15.06 -3.64
C THR A 203 -21.83 -15.78 -2.65
N ILE A 204 -22.13 -17.08 -2.44
CA ILE A 204 -21.30 -18.05 -1.71
C ILE A 204 -21.01 -19.25 -2.62
N PRO A 205 -19.93 -20.01 -2.41
CA PRO A 205 -19.63 -21.22 -3.18
C PRO A 205 -20.76 -22.27 -3.10
N GLU A 206 -21.01 -22.97 -4.20
CA GLU A 206 -21.98 -24.07 -4.26
C GLU A 206 -21.41 -25.31 -3.53
N ASN A 207 -22.23 -26.02 -2.73
CA ASN A 207 -21.85 -27.19 -1.89
C ASN A 207 -20.94 -26.91 -0.68
N SER A 208 -21.12 -25.76 -0.04
CA SER A 208 -20.20 -25.26 0.98
C SER A 208 -20.30 -25.89 2.38
N ALA A 209 -21.27 -26.79 2.62
CA ALA A 209 -21.32 -27.56 3.86
C ALA A 209 -20.11 -28.52 3.95
N PRO A 210 -19.39 -28.59 5.08
CA PRO A 210 -18.45 -29.69 5.29
C PRO A 210 -19.25 -30.99 5.28
N SER A 211 -19.17 -31.74 4.18
CA SER A 211 -19.84 -33.03 4.06
C SER A 211 -19.17 -34.02 5.02
N GLN A 212 -19.73 -34.18 6.21
CA GLN A 212 -19.50 -35.36 7.02
C GLN A 212 -20.82 -36.12 7.17
N GLU A 213 -20.82 -37.38 6.71
CA GLU A 213 -21.84 -38.33 7.11
C GLU A 213 -21.64 -38.66 8.60
N PRO A 214 -22.69 -38.60 9.43
CA PRO A 214 -22.58 -38.94 10.85
C PRO A 214 -22.31 -40.44 11.02
N GLY A 215 -21.21 -40.83 11.67
CA GLY A 215 -21.07 -42.19 12.23
C GLY A 215 -19.76 -42.95 12.07
N GLN A 216 -18.67 -42.39 11.54
CA GLN A 216 -17.36 -43.09 11.56
C GLN A 216 -16.49 -42.64 12.74
N GLU A 217 -16.29 -43.54 13.70
CA GLU A 217 -15.29 -43.41 14.78
C GLU A 217 -13.87 -43.37 14.19
N GLY A 218 -13.04 -42.43 14.68
CA GLY A 218 -11.63 -42.28 14.27
C GLY A 218 -11.33 -41.14 13.28
N GLN A 219 -12.27 -40.22 13.04
CA GLN A 219 -12.07 -39.13 12.08
C GLN A 219 -11.12 -38.03 12.59
N THR A 220 -10.24 -37.57 11.70
CA THR A 220 -9.49 -36.31 11.85
C THR A 220 -10.45 -35.15 12.12
N PRO A 221 -10.09 -34.20 13.00
CA PRO A 221 -10.89 -33.00 13.23
C PRO A 221 -11.20 -32.28 11.92
N LEU A 222 -12.42 -31.73 11.80
CA LEU A 222 -12.76 -30.85 10.69
C LEU A 222 -11.84 -29.62 10.67
N PRO A 223 -11.42 -29.13 9.49
CA PRO A 223 -10.62 -27.93 9.39
C PRO A 223 -11.39 -26.71 9.90
N TYR A 224 -10.68 -25.72 10.43
CA TYR A 224 -11.24 -24.42 10.76
C TYR A 224 -11.62 -23.67 9.49
N THR A 225 -12.86 -23.20 9.42
CA THR A 225 -13.38 -22.45 8.27
C THR A 225 -13.03 -20.96 8.42
N VAL A 226 -12.26 -20.45 7.47
CA VAL A 226 -11.86 -19.05 7.33
C VAL A 226 -12.57 -18.43 6.14
N LEU A 227 -13.45 -17.45 6.38
CA LEU A 227 -14.09 -16.72 5.28
C LEU A 227 -13.23 -15.56 4.85
N LEU A 228 -13.10 -15.39 3.53
CA LEU A 228 -12.46 -14.25 2.90
C LEU A 228 -13.54 -13.48 2.13
N SER A 229 -13.70 -12.19 2.41
CA SER A 229 -14.64 -11.31 1.71
C SER A 229 -14.03 -9.93 1.55
N HIS A 230 -14.14 -9.28 0.40
CA HIS A 230 -13.61 -7.93 0.25
C HIS A 230 -14.36 -6.95 1.17
N LEU A 231 -15.69 -6.90 1.07
CA LEU A 231 -16.52 -6.11 1.97
C LEU A 231 -16.72 -6.81 3.32
N PRO A 232 -16.71 -6.10 4.46
CA PRO A 232 -16.97 -6.71 5.75
C PRO A 232 -18.34 -7.38 5.84
N ILE A 233 -18.39 -8.62 6.34
CA ILE A 233 -19.61 -9.42 6.39
C ILE A 233 -20.51 -8.98 7.54
N LEU A 234 -19.96 -8.77 8.74
CA LEU A 234 -20.73 -8.46 9.94
C LEU A 234 -21.14 -6.99 10.04
N ARG A 235 -20.68 -6.14 9.11
CA ARG A 235 -21.02 -4.71 9.04
C ARG A 235 -22.51 -4.49 8.80
N TRP A 236 -23.13 -5.32 7.97
CA TRP A 236 -24.56 -5.27 7.70
C TRP A 236 -25.21 -6.58 8.16
N THR A 237 -26.34 -6.45 8.84
CA THR A 237 -27.05 -7.58 9.45
C THR A 237 -28.29 -7.90 8.63
N ASP A 238 -28.04 -8.22 7.36
CA ASP A 238 -29.05 -8.50 6.34
C ASP A 238 -29.21 -10.01 6.10
N PRO A 239 -30.20 -10.44 5.28
CA PRO A 239 -30.42 -11.86 5.00
C PRO A 239 -29.20 -12.58 4.42
N PHE A 240 -28.34 -11.88 3.66
CA PHE A 240 -27.12 -12.48 3.12
C PHE A 240 -26.14 -12.80 4.23
N THR A 241 -25.93 -11.89 5.18
CA THR A 241 -25.08 -12.14 6.36
C THR A 241 -25.55 -13.36 7.14
N TYR A 242 -26.85 -13.47 7.44
CA TYR A 242 -27.37 -14.64 8.15
C TYR A 242 -27.17 -15.94 7.36
N LYS A 243 -27.40 -15.91 6.04
CA LYS A 243 -27.14 -17.06 5.17
C LYS A 243 -25.68 -17.50 5.21
N VAL A 244 -24.73 -16.56 5.09
CA VAL A 244 -23.29 -16.83 5.16
C VAL A 244 -22.91 -17.48 6.49
N ILE A 245 -23.38 -16.93 7.62
CA ILE A 245 -23.06 -17.47 8.95
C ILE A 245 -23.68 -18.85 9.17
N ASP A 246 -24.92 -19.06 8.72
CA ASP A 246 -25.65 -20.30 8.98
C ASP A 246 -25.20 -21.44 8.05
N ASP A 247 -24.94 -21.15 6.77
CA ASP A 247 -24.53 -22.15 5.77
C ASP A 247 -23.05 -22.53 5.94
N LEU A 248 -22.17 -21.57 6.26
CA LEU A 248 -20.71 -21.78 6.27
C LEU A 248 -20.12 -22.01 7.66
N GLN A 249 -20.83 -21.62 8.73
CA GLN A 249 -20.40 -21.75 10.13
C GLN A 249 -18.93 -21.36 10.38
N PRO A 250 -18.55 -20.10 10.11
CA PRO A 250 -17.15 -19.72 10.10
C PRO A 250 -16.53 -19.63 11.49
N ASN A 251 -15.26 -20.00 11.59
CA ASN A 251 -14.46 -19.80 12.81
C ASN A 251 -13.90 -18.38 12.90
N VAL A 252 -13.53 -17.80 11.75
CA VAL A 252 -13.08 -16.41 11.65
C VAL A 252 -13.32 -15.88 10.23
N ILE A 253 -13.51 -14.57 10.12
CA ILE A 253 -13.69 -13.84 8.86
C ILE A 253 -12.56 -12.83 8.70
N PHE A 254 -11.98 -12.73 7.51
CA PHE A 254 -11.06 -11.66 7.13
C PHE A 254 -11.63 -10.87 5.95
N SER A 255 -11.68 -9.56 6.11
CA SER A 255 -12.17 -8.63 5.10
C SER A 255 -11.30 -7.40 4.92
N ALA A 256 -11.66 -6.52 3.99
CA ALA A 256 -10.90 -5.34 3.56
C ALA A 256 -11.85 -4.15 3.31
N HIS A 257 -11.65 -3.40 2.21
CA HIS A 257 -12.49 -2.30 1.73
C HIS A 257 -12.50 -1.02 2.59
N GLU A 258 -12.53 -1.12 3.92
CA GLU A 258 -12.53 0.04 4.81
C GLU A 258 -11.16 0.76 4.87
N HIS A 259 -10.14 0.17 4.25
CA HIS A 259 -8.73 0.59 4.25
C HIS A 259 -8.08 0.71 5.63
N LYS A 260 -8.81 0.36 6.71
CA LYS A 260 -8.43 0.55 8.10
C LYS A 260 -8.35 -0.80 8.82
N SER A 261 -7.41 -0.88 9.75
CA SER A 261 -7.29 -2.02 10.65
C SER A 261 -8.37 -1.96 11.72
N LEU A 262 -9.37 -2.82 11.60
CA LEU A 262 -10.49 -2.93 12.53
C LEU A 262 -10.70 -4.40 12.91
N HIS A 263 -11.38 -4.63 14.01
CA HIS A 263 -11.93 -5.96 14.28
C HIS A 263 -13.24 -5.85 15.04
N VAL A 264 -14.00 -6.95 15.03
CA VAL A 264 -15.13 -7.11 15.91
C VAL A 264 -15.25 -8.55 16.38
N LYS A 265 -15.62 -8.68 17.66
CA LYS A 265 -16.04 -9.93 18.28
C LYS A 265 -17.45 -9.74 18.81
N THR A 266 -18.40 -10.55 18.37
CA THR A 266 -19.79 -10.45 18.79
C THR A 266 -20.49 -11.80 18.80
N HIS A 267 -21.39 -11.99 19.76
CA HIS A 267 -22.20 -13.20 19.82
C HIS A 267 -23.25 -13.22 18.70
N ARG A 268 -23.47 -14.37 18.05
CA ARG A 268 -24.43 -14.52 16.93
C ARG A 268 -25.81 -13.93 17.22
N ASN A 269 -26.35 -14.16 18.43
CA ASN A 269 -27.68 -13.65 18.82
C ASN A 269 -27.75 -12.11 19.00
N ARG A 270 -26.62 -11.41 19.03
CA ARG A 270 -26.56 -9.95 19.14
C ARG A 270 -26.39 -9.26 17.80
N LEU A 271 -26.25 -10.00 16.69
CA LEU A 271 -26.12 -9.42 15.35
C LEU A 271 -27.24 -8.43 15.02
N SER A 272 -28.49 -8.75 15.39
CA SER A 272 -29.64 -7.87 15.13
C SER A 272 -29.59 -6.53 15.89
N GLN A 273 -28.74 -6.41 16.92
CA GLN A 273 -28.55 -5.18 17.70
C GLN A 273 -27.54 -4.23 17.05
N GLY A 274 -26.92 -4.65 15.94
CA GLY A 274 -25.82 -3.94 15.31
C GLY A 274 -24.47 -4.33 15.90
N VAL A 275 -23.42 -4.08 15.12
CA VAL A 275 -22.06 -4.53 15.40
C VAL A 275 -21.13 -3.31 15.33
N THR A 276 -20.29 -3.14 16.35
CA THR A 276 -19.34 -2.02 16.42
C THR A 276 -17.93 -2.54 16.20
N TYR A 277 -17.35 -2.18 15.06
CA TYR A 277 -15.94 -2.42 14.77
C TYR A 277 -15.07 -1.47 15.60
N VAL A 278 -14.01 -2.02 16.19
CA VAL A 278 -13.05 -1.25 16.98
C VAL A 278 -11.70 -1.21 16.28
N PRO A 279 -10.97 -0.08 16.32
CA PRO A 279 -9.64 0.02 15.73
C PRO A 279 -8.66 -0.98 16.34
N LEU A 280 -7.93 -1.68 15.48
CA LEU A 280 -6.97 -2.72 15.89
C LEU A 280 -5.53 -2.28 15.58
N ASN A 281 -4.62 -2.41 16.56
CA ASN A 281 -3.20 -2.06 16.43
C ASN A 281 -2.93 -0.62 15.95
N THR A 282 -3.89 0.31 16.10
CA THR A 282 -3.74 1.65 15.52
C THR A 282 -3.03 2.64 16.46
N GLN A 283 -2.95 2.36 17.76
CA GLN A 283 -2.33 3.26 18.73
C GLN A 283 -0.85 2.93 18.90
N ARG A 284 -0.02 3.93 19.18
CA ARG A 284 1.44 3.74 19.28
C ARG A 284 1.84 2.69 20.32
N ALA A 285 1.10 2.60 21.43
CA ALA A 285 1.39 1.68 22.52
C ALA A 285 1.11 0.21 22.18
N ASN A 286 0.15 -0.07 21.30
CA ASN A 286 -0.30 -1.44 20.98
C ASN A 286 -0.16 -1.79 19.49
N ARG A 287 0.58 -0.99 18.72
CA ARG A 287 0.69 -1.18 17.27
C ARG A 287 1.32 -2.50 16.83
N HIS A 288 2.09 -3.14 17.71
CA HIS A 288 2.74 -4.43 17.46
C HIS A 288 2.21 -5.52 18.39
N GLU A 289 1.07 -5.28 19.04
CA GLU A 289 0.42 -6.28 19.88
C GLU A 289 -0.03 -7.47 19.01
N VAL A 290 0.05 -8.67 19.58
CA VAL A 290 -0.48 -9.89 18.98
C VAL A 290 -1.73 -10.25 19.75
N LEU A 291 -2.85 -10.37 19.04
CA LEU A 291 -4.08 -10.87 19.63
C LEU A 291 -4.12 -12.38 19.45
N GLU A 292 -4.54 -13.09 20.50
CA GLU A 292 -4.70 -14.53 20.50
C GLU A 292 -6.16 -14.89 20.82
N PHE A 293 -6.73 -15.80 20.03
CA PHE A 293 -8.09 -16.30 20.19
C PHE A 293 -8.09 -17.83 20.16
N ASN A 294 -8.93 -18.44 21.00
CA ASN A 294 -9.20 -19.87 20.97
C ASN A 294 -10.41 -20.13 20.05
N LEU A 295 -10.19 -20.83 18.94
CA LEU A 295 -11.17 -21.06 17.88
C LEU A 295 -12.29 -22.01 18.31
N ASP A 296 -11.97 -23.04 19.11
CA ASP A 296 -12.96 -23.96 19.68
C ASP A 296 -13.89 -23.22 20.64
N TYR A 297 -13.32 -22.38 21.51
CA TYR A 297 -14.11 -21.53 22.40
C TYR A 297 -15.06 -20.61 21.62
N LEU A 298 -14.59 -19.96 20.56
CA LEU A 298 -15.44 -19.10 19.73
C LEU A 298 -16.59 -19.89 19.09
N LYS A 299 -16.30 -21.08 18.58
CA LYS A 299 -17.28 -21.99 17.99
C LYS A 299 -18.33 -22.43 19.02
N ASP A 300 -17.89 -22.94 20.16
CA ASP A 300 -18.75 -23.47 21.23
C ASP A 300 -19.63 -22.38 21.85
N THR A 301 -19.10 -21.17 21.98
CA THR A 301 -19.84 -20.01 22.52
C THR A 301 -20.63 -19.24 21.46
N ARG A 302 -20.56 -19.66 20.18
CA ARG A 302 -21.22 -18.98 19.05
C ARG A 302 -20.84 -17.51 18.93
N GLU A 303 -19.60 -17.20 19.28
CA GLU A 303 -18.97 -15.90 19.09
C GLU A 303 -18.41 -15.82 17.66
N LEU A 304 -18.73 -14.74 16.97
CA LEU A 304 -18.25 -14.43 15.63
C LEU A 304 -17.08 -13.46 15.74
N LEU A 305 -16.04 -13.71 14.95
CA LEU A 305 -14.85 -12.88 14.89
C LEU A 305 -14.59 -12.46 13.45
N GLU A 306 -14.48 -11.15 13.22
CA GLU A 306 -14.08 -10.60 11.93
C GLU A 306 -12.96 -9.58 12.10
N PHE A 307 -11.93 -9.71 11.27
CA PHE A 307 -10.87 -8.72 11.11
C PHE A 307 -11.03 -8.00 9.77
N VAL A 308 -10.96 -6.66 9.81
CA VAL A 308 -10.81 -5.85 8.61
C VAL A 308 -9.34 -5.49 8.48
N VAL A 309 -8.69 -6.02 7.45
CA VAL A 309 -7.28 -5.85 7.15
C VAL A 309 -7.07 -4.45 6.58
N PRO A 310 -6.07 -3.68 7.06
CA PRO A 310 -5.80 -2.35 6.51
C PRO A 310 -5.28 -2.44 5.07
N THR A 311 -5.47 -1.37 4.30
CA THR A 311 -4.83 -1.27 2.98
C THR A 311 -3.31 -1.33 3.10
N CYS A 312 -2.67 -2.01 2.17
CA CYS A 312 -1.21 -1.97 2.03
C CYS A 312 -0.73 -0.79 1.16
N SER A 313 -1.66 -0.03 0.56
CA SER A 313 -1.39 1.05 -0.37
C SER A 313 -1.70 2.43 0.23
N TYR A 314 -0.74 3.35 0.16
CA TYR A 314 -0.97 4.74 0.56
C TYR A 314 -1.85 5.50 -0.44
N ARG A 315 -2.17 4.88 -1.59
CA ARG A 315 -2.92 5.53 -2.67
C ARG A 315 -4.38 5.78 -2.35
N MET A 316 -4.92 5.11 -1.35
CA MET A 316 -6.26 5.38 -0.82
C MET A 316 -6.34 6.56 0.14
N GLY A 317 -5.29 7.40 0.17
CA GLY A 317 -5.24 8.55 1.07
C GLY A 317 -4.98 8.15 2.53
N GLU A 318 -4.68 6.89 2.79
CA GLU A 318 -4.45 6.40 4.15
C GLU A 318 -2.99 6.55 4.59
N MET A 319 -2.84 7.11 5.80
CA MET A 319 -1.52 7.30 6.43
C MET A 319 -1.01 5.99 7.04
N LYS A 320 -1.91 5.19 7.61
CA LYS A 320 -1.61 3.95 8.31
C LYS A 320 -1.86 2.78 7.37
N ILE A 321 -0.79 2.32 6.75
CA ILE A 321 -0.80 1.22 5.79
C ILE A 321 0.01 0.04 6.31
N GLY A 322 -0.37 -1.18 5.94
CA GLY A 322 0.27 -2.38 6.43
C GLY A 322 -0.29 -3.67 5.82
N TYR A 323 0.11 -4.79 6.41
CA TYR A 323 -0.37 -6.13 6.03
C TYR A 323 -0.94 -6.82 7.26
N GLY A 324 -1.99 -7.61 7.09
CA GLY A 324 -2.46 -8.50 8.14
C GLY A 324 -1.55 -9.73 8.22
N TYR A 325 -1.28 -10.23 9.42
CA TYR A 325 -0.52 -11.47 9.61
C TYR A 325 -1.24 -12.35 10.63
N ALA A 326 -1.67 -13.54 10.20
CA ALA A 326 -2.25 -14.55 11.08
C ALA A 326 -1.38 -15.80 11.15
N MET A 327 -1.49 -16.50 12.27
CA MET A 327 -0.95 -17.85 12.46
C MET A 327 -2.02 -18.71 13.12
N PHE A 328 -2.34 -19.82 12.48
CA PHE A 328 -3.17 -20.89 13.05
C PHE A 328 -2.26 -21.98 13.59
N ASP A 329 -2.48 -22.40 14.83
CA ASP A 329 -1.66 -23.41 15.47
C ASP A 329 -2.49 -24.17 16.51
N GLY A 330 -2.91 -25.38 16.16
CA GLY A 330 -3.94 -26.10 16.91
C GLY A 330 -5.25 -25.32 16.93
N ASP A 331 -5.79 -25.08 18.13
CA ASP A 331 -7.01 -24.29 18.36
C ASP A 331 -6.74 -22.78 18.49
N LYS A 332 -5.49 -22.33 18.38
CA LYS A 332 -5.12 -20.93 18.55
C LYS A 332 -5.06 -20.20 17.21
N LEU A 333 -5.72 -19.05 17.16
CA LEU A 333 -5.52 -18.03 16.14
C LEU A 333 -4.76 -16.86 16.75
N ARG A 334 -3.57 -16.58 16.21
CA ARG A 334 -2.83 -15.34 16.49
C ARG A 334 -2.94 -14.39 15.32
N TYR A 335 -3.19 -13.11 15.59
CA TYR A 335 -3.27 -12.07 14.56
C TYR A 335 -2.55 -10.78 14.98
N THR A 336 -1.85 -10.15 14.05
CA THR A 336 -1.25 -8.83 14.21
C THR A 336 -1.21 -8.07 12.89
N VAL A 337 -0.83 -6.79 12.93
CA VAL A 337 -0.68 -5.93 11.76
C VAL A 337 0.78 -5.50 11.59
N LEU A 338 1.31 -5.78 10.40
CA LEU A 338 2.65 -5.41 9.97
C LEU A 338 2.63 -3.99 9.40
N TRP A 339 2.57 -2.99 10.29
CA TRP A 339 2.55 -1.58 9.88
C TRP A 339 3.83 -1.18 9.15
N THR A 340 3.69 -0.53 8.00
CA THR A 340 4.81 -0.06 7.20
C THR A 340 5.08 1.43 7.41
N SER A 341 6.09 1.96 6.72
CA SER A 341 6.40 3.39 6.69
C SER A 341 5.25 4.19 6.11
N GLN A 342 4.94 5.34 6.70
CA GLN A 342 3.91 6.26 6.20
C GLN A 342 4.47 7.06 5.01
N ARG A 343 4.09 6.66 3.79
CA ARG A 343 4.68 7.18 2.54
C ARG A 343 4.52 8.69 2.37
N PHE A 344 3.41 9.26 2.82
CA PHE A 344 3.16 10.71 2.71
C PHE A 344 4.24 11.57 3.39
N TYR A 345 4.79 11.17 4.54
CA TYR A 345 5.89 11.92 5.16
C TYR A 345 7.17 11.89 4.32
N GLN A 346 7.42 10.77 3.63
CA GLN A 346 8.58 10.62 2.76
C GLN A 346 8.43 11.51 1.52
N LEU A 347 7.23 11.52 0.91
CA LEU A 347 6.89 12.38 -0.23
C LEU A 347 6.94 13.87 0.14
N ALA A 348 6.51 14.23 1.36
CA ALA A 348 6.64 15.58 1.88
C ALA A 348 8.12 15.98 2.02
N ALA A 349 8.97 15.10 2.55
CA ALA A 349 10.41 15.36 2.66
C ALA A 349 11.07 15.56 1.27
N TYR A 350 10.69 14.76 0.26
CA TYR A 350 11.15 14.99 -1.12
C TYR A 350 10.68 16.34 -1.66
N SER A 351 9.42 16.71 -1.42
CA SER A 351 8.85 17.99 -1.84
C SER A 351 9.61 19.19 -1.24
N MET A 352 10.04 19.08 0.02
CA MET A 352 10.86 20.11 0.67
C MET A 352 12.24 20.29 0.02
N LEU A 353 12.87 19.21 -0.48
CA LEU A 353 14.15 19.33 -1.22
C LEU A 353 14.00 19.97 -2.60
N ILE A 354 12.82 19.91 -3.22
CA ILE A 354 12.59 20.54 -4.52
C ILE A 354 12.61 22.08 -4.41
N ILE A 355 12.27 22.65 -3.26
CA ILE A 355 12.20 24.11 -3.04
C ILE A 355 13.55 24.80 -3.31
N PRO A 356 14.67 24.45 -2.63
CA PRO A 356 15.96 25.10 -2.87
C PRO A 356 16.48 24.85 -4.30
N LEU A 357 16.21 23.68 -4.89
CA LEU A 357 16.55 23.40 -6.28
C LEU A 357 15.83 24.37 -7.24
N LYS A 358 14.53 24.59 -7.05
CA LYS A 358 13.75 25.56 -7.84
C LYS A 358 14.30 26.98 -7.73
N LEU A 359 14.71 27.40 -6.53
CA LEU A 359 15.31 28.72 -6.32
C LEU A 359 16.62 28.88 -7.08
N VAL A 360 17.52 27.89 -7.02
CA VAL A 360 18.80 27.90 -7.76
C VAL A 360 18.55 27.89 -9.27
N CYS A 361 17.66 27.03 -9.77
CA CYS A 361 17.30 27.00 -11.19
C CYS A 361 16.70 28.33 -11.66
N GLY A 362 15.83 28.95 -10.85
CA GLY A 362 15.25 30.26 -11.13
C GLY A 362 16.30 31.38 -11.19
N GLN A 363 17.28 31.37 -10.29
CA GLN A 363 18.41 32.31 -10.34
C GLN A 363 19.24 32.16 -11.61
N ILE A 364 19.55 30.93 -12.01
CA ILE A 364 20.28 30.63 -13.24
C ILE A 364 19.48 31.12 -14.46
N TRP A 365 18.19 30.79 -14.52
CA TRP A 365 17.30 31.19 -15.61
C TRP A 365 17.19 32.71 -15.73
N CYS A 366 17.00 33.43 -14.62
CA CYS A 366 17.01 34.89 -14.57
C CYS A 366 18.35 35.47 -15.04
N GLY A 367 19.48 34.84 -14.68
CA GLY A 367 20.81 35.24 -15.17
C GLY A 367 20.96 35.08 -16.68
N ILE A 368 20.48 33.96 -17.23
CA ILE A 368 20.47 33.70 -18.67
C ILE A 368 19.58 34.70 -19.40
N LEU A 369 18.35 34.92 -18.94
CA LEU A 369 17.42 35.89 -19.53
C LEU A 369 17.97 37.32 -19.51
N LYS A 370 18.58 37.75 -18.40
CA LYS A 370 19.26 39.06 -18.33
C LYS A 370 20.38 39.18 -19.37
N ARG A 371 21.12 38.11 -19.63
CA ARG A 371 22.18 38.09 -20.65
C ARG A 371 21.61 38.24 -22.06
N TYR A 372 20.50 37.56 -22.38
CA TYR A 372 19.82 37.69 -23.67
C TYR A 372 19.16 39.07 -23.88
N TRP A 373 18.54 39.65 -22.85
CA TRP A 373 17.91 40.98 -22.93
C TRP A 373 18.93 42.13 -22.94
N CYS A 374 20.04 42.04 -22.21
CA CYS A 374 21.08 43.08 -22.21
C CYS A 374 21.87 43.13 -23.53
N CYS A 375 21.98 42.02 -24.27
CA CYS A 375 22.61 42.01 -25.59
C CYS A 375 21.84 42.80 -26.66
N CYS A 376 20.56 43.15 -26.43
CA CYS A 376 19.78 44.01 -27.34
C CYS A 376 19.94 45.52 -27.10
N ARG A 377 20.75 45.95 -26.11
CA ARG A 377 20.89 47.38 -25.76
C ARG A 377 22.35 47.85 -25.71
N LYS A 378 23.03 47.81 -26.86
CA LYS A 378 24.13 48.74 -27.19
C LYS A 378 23.99 49.19 -28.65
N ARG A 379 23.13 50.18 -28.89
CA ARG A 379 23.21 51.02 -30.09
C ARG A 379 24.20 52.14 -29.75
N ASN A 380 25.43 52.06 -30.25
CA ASN A 380 26.36 53.18 -30.21
C ASN A 380 25.67 54.38 -30.89
N ARG A 381 25.28 55.39 -30.12
CA ARG A 381 24.92 56.69 -30.68
C ARG A 381 26.23 57.39 -31.03
N ASN A 382 26.67 57.22 -32.27
CA ASN A 382 27.63 58.14 -32.86
C ASN A 382 26.91 59.48 -33.03
N TYR A 383 27.16 60.43 -32.14
CA TYR A 383 26.77 61.81 -32.37
C TYR A 383 27.72 62.38 -33.44
N LEU A 384 27.21 62.62 -34.64
CA LEU A 384 27.86 63.48 -35.62
C LEU A 384 27.84 64.92 -35.07
N PRO A 385 28.98 65.66 -35.09
CA PRO A 385 28.96 67.07 -34.74
C PRO A 385 28.22 67.85 -35.83
N LEU A 386 27.25 68.66 -35.41
CA LEU A 386 26.60 69.64 -36.27
C LEU A 386 27.63 70.71 -36.68
N PRO A 387 27.65 71.14 -37.97
CA PRO A 387 28.48 72.28 -38.35
C PRO A 387 27.91 73.55 -37.72
N LEU A 388 28.78 74.32 -37.05
CA LEU A 388 28.50 75.69 -36.66
C LEU A 388 28.43 76.55 -37.92
N ALA A 389 27.50 77.50 -37.88
CA ALA A 389 27.13 78.43 -38.95
C ALA A 389 28.30 79.26 -39.52
#